data_AF-A0A7W1AR09-F1
#
_entry.id   AF-A0A7W1AR09-F1
#
_cell.length_a   1.000
_cell.length_b   1.000
_cell.length_c   1.000
_cell.angle_alpha   90.00
_cell.angle_beta   90.00
_cell.angle_gamma   90.00
#
_symmetry.space_group_name_H-M   'P 1'
#
loop_
_entity.id
_entity.type
_entity.pdbx_description
1 polymer ?
#
loop_
_entity_poly.entity_id
_entity_poly.type
_entity_poly.pdbx_seq_one_letter_code
_entity_poly.pdbx_strand_id
1 'polypeptide(L)' 'MNDADFVVIDGVVFETGYMRVPDEFTAADDVVLEARRGNAEIELTRAEIDDAEPVGEGVFRLRNGTHLRFLTSATIH' A
#
# COMPACT_ATOMS: atom_id res chain seq x y z
N MET A 1 -1.75 -2.96 -8.80
CA MET A 1 -1.98 -3.25 -7.36
C MET A 1 -2.39 -4.71 -7.15
N ASN A 2 -1.94 -5.66 -7.97
CA ASN A 2 -2.13 -7.08 -7.67
C ASN A 2 -0.77 -7.62 -7.25
N ASP A 3 -0.71 -8.20 -6.06
CA ASP A 3 0.39 -9.03 -5.56
C ASP A 3 1.73 -8.34 -5.29
N ALA A 4 1.72 -7.16 -4.67
CA ALA A 4 2.93 -6.56 -4.13
C ALA A 4 3.36 -7.29 -2.86
N ASP A 5 4.52 -7.95 -2.88
CA ASP A 5 5.08 -8.66 -1.72
C ASP A 5 5.46 -7.69 -0.57
N PHE A 6 5.80 -6.45 -0.93
CA PHE A 6 6.17 -5.42 0.03
C PHE A 6 5.57 -4.07 -0.32
N VAL A 7 5.41 -3.24 0.71
CA VAL A 7 5.13 -1.81 0.55
C VAL A 7 6.20 -0.99 1.26
N VAL A 8 6.52 0.16 0.68
CA VAL A 8 7.37 1.18 1.30
C VAL A 8 6.48 2.34 1.73
N ILE A 9 6.50 2.64 3.02
CA ILE A 9 5.75 3.73 3.63
C ILE A 9 6.76 4.71 4.24
N ASP A 10 6.85 5.93 3.69
CA ASP A 10 7.81 6.97 4.08
C ASP A 10 9.26 6.46 4.20
N GLY A 11 9.67 5.62 3.25
CA GLY A 11 11.01 5.02 3.18
C GLY A 11 11.20 3.76 4.03
N VAL A 12 10.18 3.31 4.76
CA VAL A 12 10.21 2.10 5.58
C VAL A 12 9.52 0.94 4.86
N VAL A 13 10.20 -0.21 4.79
CA VAL A 13 9.68 -1.42 4.12
C VAL A 13 8.84 -2.26 5.09
N PHE A 14 7.66 -2.67 4.63
CA PHE A 14 6.75 -3.60 5.30
C PHE A 14 6.43 -4.79 4.38
N GLU A 15 6.26 -5.97 4.95
CA GLU A 15 5.76 -7.16 4.28
C GLU A 15 4.24 -7.03 4.13
N THR A 16 3.72 -7.20 2.92
CA THR A 16 2.28 -7.14 2.65
C THR A 16 1.62 -8.41 3.19
N GLY A 17 0.68 -8.25 4.13
CA GLY A 17 -0.13 -9.36 4.67
C GLY A 17 -1.45 -9.53 3.94
N TYR A 18 -2.06 -8.42 3.54
CA TYR A 18 -3.32 -8.38 2.81
C TYR A 18 -3.31 -7.24 1.81
N MET A 19 -3.83 -7.47 0.61
CA MET A 19 -4.06 -6.42 -0.36
C MET A 19 -5.24 -6.80 -1.25
N ARG A 20 -6.17 -5.85 -1.46
CA ARG A 20 -7.26 -6.01 -2.42
C ARG A 20 -7.34 -4.79 -3.32
N VAL A 21 -7.73 -5.01 -4.58
CA VAL A 21 -8.13 -3.92 -5.47
C VAL A 21 -9.58 -3.56 -5.15
N PRO A 22 -9.86 -2.29 -4.83
CA PRO A 22 -11.22 -1.84 -4.54
C PRO A 22 -12.16 -1.97 -5.74
N ASP A 23 -13.41 -2.34 -5.48
CA ASP A 23 -14.50 -2.48 -6.45
C ASP A 23 -15.74 -1.64 -6.05
N GLU A 24 -16.86 -1.81 -6.75
CA GLU A 24 -18.11 -1.06 -6.51
C GLU A 24 -18.76 -1.35 -5.14
N PHE A 25 -18.35 -2.43 -4.46
CA PHE A 25 -18.86 -2.83 -3.15
C PHE A 25 -17.90 -2.47 -2.01
N THR A 26 -16.71 -1.95 -2.34
CA THR A 26 -15.70 -1.58 -1.36
C THR A 26 -16.07 -0.25 -0.70
N ALA A 27 -16.41 -0.31 0.59
CA ALA A 27 -16.76 0.87 1.37
C ALA A 27 -15.51 1.73 1.64
N ALA A 28 -15.73 3.01 1.93
CA ALA A 28 -14.64 3.96 2.17
C ALA A 28 -13.77 3.58 3.39
N ASP A 29 -14.38 2.95 4.40
CA ASP A 29 -13.75 2.47 5.63
C ASP A 29 -13.24 1.04 5.56
N ASP A 30 -13.46 0.33 4.45
CA ASP A 30 -12.90 -1.01 4.25
C ASP A 30 -11.37 -0.94 4.21
N VAL A 31 -10.71 -1.82 4.97
CA VAL A 31 -9.27 -2.05 4.85
C VAL A 31 -8.97 -2.69 3.49
N VAL A 32 -8.02 -2.10 2.77
CA VAL A 32 -7.62 -2.56 1.42
C VAL A 32 -6.15 -2.97 1.34
N LEU A 33 -5.38 -2.63 2.38
CA LEU A 33 -3.98 -3.03 2.54
C LEU A 33 -3.69 -3.26 4.03
N GLU A 34 -3.09 -4.39 4.35
CA GLU A 34 -2.43 -4.64 5.63
C GLU A 34 -0.97 -4.97 5.38
N ALA A 35 -0.07 -4.39 6.15
CA ALA A 35 1.36 -4.65 6.04
C ALA A 35 2.04 -4.64 7.42
N ARG A 36 3.09 -5.44 7.58
CA ARG A 36 3.76 -5.66 8.87
C ARG A 36 5.28 -5.54 8.78
N ARG A 37 5.89 -5.09 9.88
CA ARG A 37 7.34 -5.06 10.09
C ARG A 37 7.64 -5.36 11.56
N GLY A 38 8.02 -6.61 11.85
CA GLY A 38 8.23 -7.05 13.23
C GLY A 38 6.92 -6.99 14.02
N ASN A 39 6.87 -6.17 15.06
CA ASN A 39 5.67 -5.94 15.88
C ASN A 39 4.86 -4.70 15.43
N ALA A 40 5.27 -4.03 14.35
CA ALA A 40 4.52 -2.90 13.79
C ALA A 40 3.61 -3.39 12.67
N GLU A 41 2.36 -2.96 12.71
CA GLU A 41 1.33 -3.26 11.70
C GLU A 41 0.76 -1.93 11.19
N ILE A 42 0.38 -1.92 9.91
CA ILE A 42 -0.24 -0.79 9.24
C ILE A 42 -1.44 -1.33 8.47
N GLU A 43 -2.56 -0.64 8.60
CA GLU A 43 -3.77 -0.86 7.81
C GLU A 43 -4.06 0.44 7.05
N LEU A 44 -4.36 0.33 5.76
CA LEU A 44 -4.87 1.46 4.97
C LEU A 44 -6.26 1.13 4.48
N THR A 45 -7.19 2.04 4.74
CA THR A 45 -8.56 2.00 4.24
C THR A 45 -8.64 2.45 2.78
N ARG A 46 -9.75 2.12 2.13
CA ARG A 46 -10.07 2.62 0.77
C ARG A 46 -9.94 4.14 0.69
N ALA A 47 -10.50 4.86 1.66
CA ALA A 47 -10.50 6.32 1.70
C ALA A 47 -9.10 6.95 1.84
N GLU A 48 -8.15 6.23 2.44
CA GLU A 48 -6.77 6.71 2.60
C GLU A 48 -5.92 6.55 1.34
N ILE A 49 -6.23 5.53 0.53
CA ILE A 49 -5.60 5.29 -0.77
C ILE A 49 -6.30 6.06 -1.89
N ASP A 50 -7.58 6.41 -1.71
CA ASP A 50 -8.32 7.23 -2.65
C ASP A 50 -7.63 8.57 -2.90
N ASP A 51 -7.69 9.00 -4.16
CA ASP A 51 -7.03 10.22 -4.66
C ASP A 51 -5.51 10.25 -4.45
N ALA A 52 -4.85 9.12 -4.21
CA ALA A 52 -3.40 9.09 -4.09
C ALA A 52 -2.71 9.58 -5.37
N GLU A 53 -1.84 10.57 -5.22
CA GLU A 53 -1.24 11.27 -6.35
C GLU A 53 0.10 10.64 -6.74
N PRO A 54 0.33 10.28 -8.01
CA PRO A 54 1.64 9.79 -8.43
C PRO A 54 2.67 10.93 -8.39
N VAL A 55 3.78 10.73 -7.66
CA VAL A 55 4.85 11.73 -7.51
C VAL A 55 6.16 11.33 -8.21
N GLY A 56 6.18 10.19 -8.90
CA GLY A 56 7.31 9.69 -9.69
C GLY A 56 7.85 8.34 -9.18
N GLU A 57 8.57 7.60 -10.03
CA GLU A 57 9.26 6.35 -9.67
C GLU A 57 8.39 5.26 -9.00
N GLY A 58 7.09 5.24 -9.31
CA GLY A 58 6.13 4.31 -8.71
C GLY A 58 5.72 4.67 -7.27
N VAL A 59 6.03 5.88 -6.82
CA VAL A 59 5.62 6.44 -5.53
C VAL A 59 4.30 7.19 -5.68
N PHE A 60 3.40 6.97 -4.73
CA PHE A 60 2.11 7.64 -4.58
C PHE A 60 2.11 8.43 -3.27
N ARG A 61 1.64 9.68 -3.31
CA ARG A 61 1.41 10.49 -2.11
C ARG A 61 -0.05 10.34 -1.70
N LEU A 62 -0.28 9.81 -0.50
CA LEU A 62 -1.59 9.68 0.11
C LEU A 62 -2.13 11.04 0.56
N ARG A 63 -3.44 11.13 0.84
CA ARG A 63 -4.11 12.36 1.27
C ARG A 63 -3.48 13.00 2.52
N ASN A 64 -2.97 12.18 3.43
CA ASN A 64 -2.31 12.63 4.66
C ASN A 64 -0.84 13.08 4.46
N GLY A 65 -0.31 13.00 3.23
CA GLY A 65 1.06 13.36 2.88
C GLY A 65 2.06 12.21 2.94
N THR A 66 1.67 11.03 3.42
CA THR A 66 2.52 9.83 3.43
C THR A 66 2.84 9.36 2.01
N HIS A 67 4.08 8.91 1.80
CA HIS A 67 4.50 8.30 0.55
C HIS A 67 4.37 6.78 0.61
N LEU A 68 3.67 6.21 -0.36
CA LEU A 68 3.46 4.78 -0.53
C LEU A 68 4.10 4.32 -1.85
N ARG A 69 4.83 3.20 -1.82
CA ARG A 69 5.32 2.51 -3.01
C ARG A 69 5.09 1.01 -2.89
N PHE A 70 4.57 0.40 -3.94
CA PHE A 70 4.42 -1.05 -4.03
C PHE A 70 5.68 -1.67 -4.64
N LEU A 71 6.17 -2.75 -4.04
CA LEU A 71 7.32 -3.52 -4.52
C LEU A 71 6.92 -4.98 -4.71
N THR A 72 7.35 -5.55 -5.82
CA THR A 72 7.28 -6.99 -6.09
C THR A 72 8.68 -7.58 -6.01
N SER A 73 8.79 -8.81 -5.52
CA SER A 73 10.05 -9.54 -5.48
C SER A 73 10.54 -9.79 -6.91
N ALA A 74 11.81 -9.47 -7.16
CA ALA A 74 12.48 -9.89 -8.38
C ALA A 74 13.17 -11.24 -8.13
N THR A 75 12.90 -12.23 -8.97
CA THR A 75 13.69 -13.46 -9.00
C THR A 75 14.99 -13.19 -9.76
N ILE A 76 16.13 -13.26 -9.08
CA ILE A 76 17.45 -13.21 -9.71
C ILE A 76 17.90 -14.66 -9.98
N HIS A 77 18.18 -14.97 -11.24
CA HIS A 77 18.75 -16.26 -11.68
C HIS A 77 20.25 -16.16 -11.92
#